data_AF-A0A929TYU3-F1
#
_entry.id   AF-A0A929TYU3-F1
#
_cell.length_a   1.000
_cell.length_b   1.000
_cell.length_c   1.000
_cell.angle_alpha   90.00
_cell.angle_beta   90.00
_cell.angle_gamma   90.00
#
_symmetry.space_group_name_H-M   'P 1'
#
loop_
_entity.id
_entity.type
_entity.pdbx_description
1 polymer ?
#
loop_
_entity_poly.entity_id
_entity_poly.type
_entity_poly.pdbx_seq_one_letter_code
_entity_poly.pdbx_strand_id
1 'polypeptide(L)' 'LSETARKLNSTGYRGKRGKEFSANSVKVMLKNKTYTGYIRFKKEEKSGSHESIISTDTFKKVQKILIQKHNSRKVKR' A
#
# COMPACT_ATOMS: atom_id res chain seq x y z
N LEU A 1 9.05 5.85 -0.27
CA LEU A 1 8.02 5.67 0.77
C LEU A 1 8.24 6.62 1.94
N SER A 2 9.46 6.77 2.48
CA SER A 2 9.74 7.80 3.51
C SER A 2 9.46 9.22 2.99
N GLU A 3 9.82 9.51 1.74
CA GLU A 3 9.50 10.79 1.09
C GLU A 3 7.99 10.97 0.87
N THR A 4 7.29 9.95 0.39
CA THR A 4 5.82 9.95 0.26
C THR A 4 5.14 10.24 1.61
N ALA A 5 5.61 9.61 2.69
CA ALA A 5 5.12 9.85 4.03
C ALA A 5 5.37 11.30 4.48
N ARG A 6 6.57 11.84 4.23
CA ARG A 6 6.88 13.26 4.50
C ARG A 6 5.92 14.19 3.77
N LYS A 7 5.66 13.95 2.49
CA LYS A 7 4.71 14.75 1.68
C LYS A 7 3.29 14.69 2.23
N LEU A 8 2.81 13.51 2.64
CA LEU A 8 1.49 13.35 3.25
C LEU A 8 1.37 14.12 4.57
N ASN A 9 2.39 14.04 5.41
CA ASN A 9 2.40 14.73 6.71
C ASN A 9 2.49 16.25 6.54
N SER A 10 3.29 16.73 5.57
CA SER A 10 3.43 18.17 5.32
C SER A 10 2.15 18.80 4.78
N THR A 11 1.33 18.04 4.06
CA THR A 11 0.00 18.52 3.61
C THR A 11 -1.08 18.35 4.68
N GLY A 12 -0.73 17.91 5.89
CA GLY A 12 -1.66 17.79 7.01
C GLY A 12 -2.46 16.49 7.08
N TYR A 13 -2.25 15.52 6.17
CA TYR A 13 -2.94 14.23 6.27
C TYR A 13 -2.45 13.45 7.49
N ARG A 14 -3.39 12.87 8.24
CA ARG A 14 -3.12 12.03 9.41
C ARG A 14 -3.77 10.66 9.29
N GLY A 15 -3.23 9.68 9.99
CA GLY A 15 -3.85 8.36 10.11
C GLY A 15 -5.14 8.42 10.94
N LYS A 16 -5.90 7.32 10.95
CA LYS A 16 -7.21 7.21 11.63
C LYS A 16 -7.22 7.69 13.09
N ARG A 17 -6.10 7.58 13.81
CA ARG A 17 -5.94 8.00 15.22
C ARG A 17 -5.14 9.30 15.38
N GLY A 18 -5.09 10.14 14.35
CA GLY A 18 -4.36 11.42 14.35
C GLY A 18 -2.83 11.32 14.25
N LYS A 19 -2.26 10.11 14.21
CA LYS A 19 -0.80 9.91 14.11
C LYS A 19 -0.27 10.24 12.71
N GLU A 20 1.01 10.63 12.65
CA GLU A 20 1.71 10.85 11.39
C GLU A 20 1.88 9.56 10.58
N PHE A 21 1.98 9.70 9.27
CA PHE A 21 2.37 8.60 8.40
C PHE A 21 3.86 8.30 8.52
N SER A 22 4.18 7.03 8.75
CA SER A 22 5.52 6.47 8.58
C SER A 22 5.66 5.79 7.22
N ALA A 23 6.90 5.56 6.77
CA ALA A 23 7.14 4.78 5.54
C ALA A 23 6.47 3.40 5.57
N ASN A 24 6.35 2.78 6.75
CA ASN A 24 5.68 1.50 6.92
C ASN A 24 4.16 1.63 6.78
N SER A 25 3.54 2.67 7.34
CA SER A 25 2.10 2.90 7.19
C SER A 25 1.69 3.07 5.72
N VAL A 26 2.46 3.85 4.95
CA VAL A 26 2.27 4.01 3.49
C VAL A 26 2.46 2.67 2.78
N LYS A 27 3.46 1.87 3.18
CA LYS A 27 3.68 0.54 2.61
C LYS A 27 2.49 -0.40 2.84
N VAL A 28 1.89 -0.38 4.04
CA VAL A 28 0.71 -1.20 4.37
C VAL A 28 -0.47 -0.79 3.52
N MET A 29 -0.73 0.52 3.37
CA MET A 29 -1.78 1.03 2.49
C MET A 29 -1.60 0.57 1.05
N LEU A 30 -0.40 0.75 0.48
CA LEU A 30 -0.10 0.35 -0.90
C LEU A 30 -0.18 -1.16 -1.13
N LYS A 31 -0.10 -1.99 -0.10
CA LYS A 31 -0.22 -3.46 -0.20
C LYS A 31 -1.65 -3.97 0.00
N ASN A 32 -2.59 -3.10 0.34
CA ASN A 32 -3.93 -3.53 0.72
C ASN A 32 -4.78 -3.82 -0.52
N LYS A 33 -5.08 -5.11 -0.75
CA LYS A 33 -5.93 -5.59 -1.85
C LYS A 33 -7.40 -5.21 -1.70
N THR A 34 -7.84 -4.73 -0.53
CA THR A 34 -9.22 -4.25 -0.37
C THR A 34 -9.53 -3.07 -1.28
N TYR A 35 -8.52 -2.28 -1.65
CA TYR A 35 -8.70 -1.16 -2.58
C TYR A 35 -8.99 -1.60 -4.02
N THR A 36 -8.79 -2.87 -4.36
CA THR A 36 -9.10 -3.44 -5.68
C THR A 36 -10.35 -4.33 -5.67
N GLY A 37 -11.22 -4.21 -4.66
CA GLY A 37 -12.45 -4.99 -4.57
C GLY A 37 -12.30 -6.40 -3.96
N TYR A 38 -11.11 -6.81 -3.50
CA TYR A 38 -10.90 -8.12 -2.87
C TYR A 38 -10.99 -8.04 -1.35
N ILE A 39 -11.49 -9.07 -0.70
CA ILE A 39 -11.45 -9.21 0.76
C ILE A 39 -10.55 -10.38 1.10
N ARG A 40 -9.69 -10.19 2.12
CA ARG A 40 -8.91 -11.27 2.69
C ARG A 40 -9.57 -11.74 3.98
N PHE A 41 -9.96 -13.01 4.01
CA PHE A 41 -10.45 -13.67 5.21
C PHE A 41 -9.57 -14.87 5.51
N LYS A 42 -8.88 -14.84 6.67
CA LYS A 42 -7.85 -15.82 7.04
C LYS A 42 -6.76 -15.94 5.95
N LYS A 43 -6.64 -17.11 5.31
CA LYS A 43 -5.69 -17.41 4.24
C LYS A 43 -6.32 -17.34 2.84
N GLU A 44 -7.60 -17.03 2.74
CA GLU A 44 -8.34 -16.97 1.48
C GLU A 44 -8.54 -15.52 1.03
N GLU A 45 -8.45 -15.30 -0.28
CA GLU A 45 -8.83 -14.05 -0.92
C GLU A 45 -10.10 -14.30 -1.75
N LYS A 46 -11.13 -13.50 -1.52
CA LYS A 46 -12.42 -13.59 -2.21
C LYS A 46 -12.76 -12.24 -2.83
N SER A 47 -13.59 -12.24 -3.87
CA SER A 47 -14.19 -11.00 -4.35
C SER A 47 -15.09 -10.44 -3.25
N GLY A 48 -14.88 -9.20 -2.87
CA GLY A 48 -15.80 -8.46 -2.01
C GLY A 48 -16.99 -7.93 -2.80
N SER A 49 -18.04 -7.55 -2.09
CA SER A 49 -19.21 -6.90 -2.66
C SER A 49 -19.07 -5.37 -2.74
N HIS A 50 -17.91 -4.81 -2.38
CA HIS A 50 -17.66 -3.38 -2.36
C HIS A 50 -16.99 -2.90 -3.64
N GLU A 51 -17.20 -1.62 -3.98
CA GLU A 51 -16.59 -1.00 -5.15
C GLU A 51 -15.07 -0.83 -4.98
N SER A 52 -14.33 -1.09 -6.06
CA SER A 52 -12.89 -0.91 -6.10
C SER A 52 -12.52 0.58 -6.16
N ILE A 53 -11.68 1.05 -5.23
CA ILE A 53 -11.13 2.41 -5.24
C ILE A 53 -10.12 2.60 -6.39
N ILE A 54 -9.38 1.54 -6.73
CA ILE A 54 -8.38 1.54 -7.81
C ILE A 54 -8.48 0.26 -8.66
N SER A 55 -8.06 0.34 -9.92
CA SER A 55 -8.01 -0.84 -10.79
C SER A 55 -6.95 -1.85 -10.33
N THR A 56 -7.23 -3.13 -10.60
CA THR A 56 -6.30 -4.24 -10.31
C THR A 56 -4.97 -4.07 -11.04
N ASP A 57 -4.96 -3.50 -12.23
CA ASP A 57 -3.74 -3.27 -13.01
C ASP A 57 -2.83 -2.21 -12.40
N THR A 58 -3.40 -1.10 -11.92
CA THR A 58 -2.65 -0.07 -11.20
C THR A 58 -2.03 -0.65 -9.93
N PHE A 59 -2.80 -1.44 -9.18
CA PHE A 59 -2.30 -2.13 -7.99
C PHE A 59 -1.15 -3.09 -8.32
N LYS A 60 -1.30 -3.92 -9.36
CA LYS A 60 -0.25 -4.86 -9.82
C LYS A 60 1.03 -4.12 -10.20
N LYS A 61 0.95 -3.00 -10.92
CA LYS A 61 2.11 -2.15 -11.26
C LYS A 61 2.83 -1.67 -10.00
N VAL A 62 2.09 -1.16 -9.02
CA VAL A 62 2.66 -0.74 -7.73
C VAL A 62 3.34 -1.90 -6.99
N GLN A 63 2.72 -3.09 -6.93
CA GLN A 63 3.34 -4.25 -6.29
C GLN A 63 4.66 -4.64 -6.96
N LYS A 64 4.74 -4.61 -8.30
CA LYS A 64 5.99 -4.88 -9.03
C LYS A 64 7.10 -3.92 -8.62
N ILE A 65 6.82 -2.61 -8.57
CA ILE A 65 7.78 -1.58 -8.15
C ILE A 65 8.27 -1.84 -6.71
N LEU A 66 7.37 -2.19 -5.80
CA LEU A 66 7.71 -2.49 -4.40
C LEU A 66 8.62 -3.71 -4.27
N ILE A 67 8.38 -4.76 -5.05
CA ILE A 67 9.18 -5.99 -5.07
C ILE A 67 10.56 -5.72 -5.67
N GLN A 68 10.63 -5.05 -6.83
CA GLN A 68 11.90 -4.72 -7.48
C GLN A 68 12.80 -3.94 -6.53
N LYS A 69 12.27 -2.89 -5.88
CA LYS A 69 13.02 -2.08 -4.91
C LYS A 69 13.46 -2.88 -3.67
N HIS A 70 12.74 -3.91 -3.28
CA HIS A 70 13.15 -4.80 -2.20
C HIS A 70 14.32 -5.68 -2.64
N ASN A 71 14.24 -6.29 -3.83
CA ASN A 71 15.26 -7.19 -4.35
C ASN A 71 16.57 -6.46 -4.65
N SER A 72 16.53 -5.25 -5.21
CA SER A 72 17.74 -4.43 -5.42
C SER A 72 18.49 -4.10 -4.13
N ARG A 73 17.82 -4.10 -2.97
CA ARG A 73 18.51 -3.93 -1.67
C ARG A 73 19.16 -5.21 -1.18
N LYS A 74 18.63 -6.38 -1.53
CA LYS A 74 19.24 -7.67 -1.20
C LYS A 74 20.51 -7.91 -2.01
N VAL A 75 20.52 -7.53 -3.28
CA VAL A 75 21.70 -7.68 -4.16
C VAL A 75 22.88 -6.79 -3.71
N LYS A 76 22.61 -5.68 -3.02
CA LYS A 76 23.63 -4.75 -2.51
C LYS A 76 24.16 -5.10 -1.11
N ARG A 77 23.68 -6.18 -0.50
CA ARG A 77 24.13 -6.66 0.81
C ARG A 77 24.97 -7.91 0.64
#